data_AF-A0A941SPW9-F1
#
_entry.id   AF-A0A941SPW9-F1
#
_cell.length_a   1.000
_cell.length_b   1.000
_cell.length_c   1.000
_cell.angle_alpha   90.00
_cell.angle_beta   90.00
_cell.angle_gamma   90.00
#
_symmetry.space_group_name_H-M   'P 1'
#
loop_
_entity.id
_entity.type
_entity.pdbx_description
1 polymer ?
#
loop_
_entity_poly.entity_id
_entity_poly.type
_entity_poly.pdbx_seq_one_letter_code
_entity_poly.pdbx_strand_id
1 'polypeptide(L)'
;MSLSDLASIANILSSIAVAGSLAYLGLQAHQNAKHTRALIQSARVDRLMNQMIGFSDADKCAAYLIGNGKEPTQQAIQERQFFMQCLGQAGVMLDVFTQHQNGLLDDEQFNGVCGTYRVWLREPGFRGLMIERNAAFRDAQPEFVAFVEALMKDEMA
;
A
#
# COMPACT_ATOMS: atom_id res chain seq x y z
N MET A 1 -9.88 0.06 -61.99
CA MET A 1 -8.91 0.04 -60.87
C MET A 1 -7.54 -0.21 -61.45
N SER A 2 -6.64 0.77 -61.35
CA SER A 2 -5.25 0.65 -61.78
C SER A 2 -4.40 -0.03 -60.70
N LEU A 3 -3.24 -0.58 -61.08
CA LEU A 3 -2.23 -1.07 -60.12
C LEU A 3 -1.83 0.03 -59.12
N SER A 4 -1.85 1.30 -59.54
CA SER A 4 -1.58 2.46 -58.69
C SER A 4 -2.68 2.68 -57.65
N ASP A 5 -3.94 2.43 -57.99
CA ASP A 5 -5.07 2.55 -57.05
C ASP A 5 -4.96 1.46 -55.97
N LEU A 6 -4.63 0.24 -56.38
CA LEU A 6 -4.42 -0.88 -55.47
C LEU A 6 -3.24 -0.62 -54.52
N ALA A 7 -2.13 -0.10 -55.04
CA ALA A 7 -0.97 0.28 -54.24
C ALA A 7 -1.29 1.42 -53.26
N SER A 8 -2.09 2.40 -53.67
CA SER A 8 -2.51 3.51 -52.82
C SER A 8 -3.40 3.04 -51.66
N ILE A 9 -4.35 2.14 -51.94
CA ILE A 9 -5.19 1.51 -50.91
C ILE A 9 -4.32 0.68 -49.95
N ALA A 10 -3.39 -0.12 -50.47
CA ALA A 10 -2.47 -0.90 -49.64
C ALA A 10 -1.64 -0.01 -48.71
N ASN A 11 -1.08 1.09 -49.22
CA ASN A 11 -0.31 2.05 -48.42
C ASN A 11 -1.14 2.71 -47.32
N ILE A 12 -2.39 3.07 -47.60
CA ILE A 12 -3.31 3.63 -46.59
C ILE A 12 -3.58 2.60 -45.49
N LEU A 13 -3.91 1.36 -45.86
CA LEU A 13 -4.16 0.28 -44.90
C LEU A 13 -2.92 -0.04 -44.06
N SER A 14 -1.73 -0.08 -44.68
CA SER A 14 -0.47 -0.26 -43.96
C SER A 14 -0.21 0.88 -42.97
N SER A 15 -0.47 2.13 -43.36
CA SER A 15 -0.30 3.28 -42.47
C SER A 15 -1.26 3.24 -41.29
N ILE A 16 -2.52 2.88 -41.52
CA ILE A 16 -3.52 2.69 -40.46
C ILE A 16 -3.10 1.55 -39.52
N ALA A 17 -2.62 0.43 -40.06
CA ALA A 17 -2.15 -0.69 -39.27
C ALA A 17 -0.98 -0.29 -38.36
N VAL A 18 0.02 0.41 -38.91
CA VAL A 18 1.17 0.92 -38.14
C VAL A 18 0.73 1.90 -37.05
N ALA A 19 -0.16 2.85 -37.38
CA ALA A 19 -0.69 3.79 -36.39
C ALA A 19 -1.44 3.06 -35.26
N GLY A 20 -2.28 2.08 -35.60
CA GLY A 20 -2.97 1.23 -34.64
C GLY A 20 -2.01 0.42 -33.75
N SER A 21 -0.97 -0.17 -34.34
CA SER A 21 0.06 -0.90 -33.59
C SER A 21 0.82 -0.01 -32.62
N LEU A 22 1.17 1.22 -33.02
CA LEU A 22 1.84 2.18 -32.13
C LEU A 22 0.92 2.64 -30.99
N ALA A 23 -0.35 2.90 -31.28
CA ALA A 23 -1.33 3.26 -30.25
C ALA A 23 -1.50 2.13 -29.22
N TYR A 24 -1.65 0.88 -29.69
CA TYR A 24 -1.75 -0.30 -28.83
C TYR A 24 -0.47 -0.49 -27.98
N LEU A 25 0.71 -0.35 -28.59
CA LEU A 25 1.98 -0.46 -27.88
C LEU A 25 2.13 0.62 -26.80
N GLY A 26 1.70 1.85 -27.07
CA GLY A 26 1.68 2.93 -26.09
C GLY A 26 0.79 2.63 -24.89
N LEU A 27 -0.42 2.13 -25.14
CA LEU A 27 -1.34 1.69 -24.09
C LEU A 27 -0.77 0.52 -23.27
N GLN A 28 -0.21 -0.48 -23.95
CA GLN A 28 0.41 -1.64 -23.30
C GLN A 28 1.61 -1.25 -22.45
N ALA A 29 2.48 -0.36 -22.95
CA ALA A 29 3.63 0.15 -22.20
C ALA A 29 3.19 0.92 -20.94
N HIS A 30 2.13 1.72 -21.04
CA HIS A 30 1.57 2.45 -19.90
C HIS A 30 1.01 1.50 -18.82
N GLN A 31 0.25 0.48 -19.24
CA GLN A 31 -0.28 -0.54 -18.33
C GLN A 31 0.83 -1.35 -17.66
N ASN A 32 1.83 -1.78 -18.43
CA ASN A 32 2.99 -2.50 -17.90
C ASN A 32 3.76 -1.64 -16.88
N ALA A 33 3.98 -0.35 -17.16
CA ALA A 33 4.64 0.55 -16.22
C ALA A 33 3.82 0.76 -14.93
N LYS A 34 2.48 0.78 -15.02
CA LYS A 34 1.61 0.81 -13.84
C LYS A 34 1.75 -0.48 -13.01
N HIS A 35 1.69 -1.64 -13.66
CA HIS A 35 1.82 -2.94 -13.01
C HIS A 35 3.20 -3.15 -12.36
N THR A 36 4.29 -2.80 -13.05
CA THR A 36 5.65 -2.89 -12.49
C THR A 36 5.81 -2.00 -11.26
N ARG A 37 5.25 -0.78 -11.25
CA ARG A 37 5.26 0.09 -10.07
C ARG A 37 4.50 -0.52 -8.90
N ALA A 38 3.33 -1.10 -9.15
CA ALA A 38 2.55 -1.82 -8.14
C ALA A 38 3.35 -2.99 -7.52
N LEU A 39 4.01 -3.80 -8.35
CA LEU A 39 4.86 -4.90 -7.89
C LEU A 39 6.03 -4.42 -7.04
N ILE A 40 6.70 -3.33 -7.43
CA ILE A 40 7.81 -2.76 -6.64
C ILE A 40 7.30 -2.27 -5.29
N GLN A 41 6.12 -1.64 -5.25
CA GLN A 41 5.50 -1.15 -4.03
C GLN A 41 5.12 -2.31 -3.09
N SER A 42 4.43 -3.34 -3.61
CA SER A 42 4.08 -4.55 -2.86
C SER A 42 5.34 -5.24 -2.31
N ALA A 43 6.39 -5.43 -3.13
CA ALA A 43 7.65 -6.01 -2.68
C ALA A 43 8.38 -5.15 -1.62
N ARG A 44 8.17 -3.82 -1.61
CA ARG A 44 8.68 -2.94 -0.55
C ARG A 44 7.92 -3.17 0.75
N VAL A 45 6.60 -3.31 0.67
CA VAL A 45 5.72 -3.53 1.83
C VAL A 45 5.98 -4.90 2.43
N ASP A 46 6.12 -5.95 1.62
CA ASP A 46 6.47 -7.30 2.09
C ASP A 46 7.81 -7.32 2.83
N ARG A 47 8.83 -6.63 2.30
CA ARG A 47 10.11 -6.49 3.00
C ARG A 47 9.97 -5.74 4.31
N LEU A 48 9.19 -4.66 4.33
CA LEU A 48 8.94 -3.90 5.55
C LEU A 48 8.21 -4.74 6.59
N MET A 49 7.16 -5.48 6.20
CA MET A 49 6.43 -6.39 7.09
C MET A 49 7.34 -7.48 7.65
N ASN A 50 8.10 -8.15 6.79
CA ASN A 50 9.05 -9.19 7.22
C ASN A 50 10.08 -8.62 8.20
N GLN A 51 10.51 -7.37 8.00
CA GLN A 51 11.40 -6.68 8.91
C GLN A 51 10.71 -6.34 10.24
N MET A 52 9.46 -5.84 10.23
CA MET A 52 8.72 -5.51 11.45
C MET A 52 8.38 -6.75 12.28
N ILE A 53 7.92 -7.82 11.64
CA ILE A 53 7.72 -9.13 12.27
C ILE A 53 9.05 -9.65 12.79
N GLY A 54 10.10 -9.57 11.98
CA GLY A 54 11.45 -9.95 12.39
C GLY A 54 11.94 -9.18 13.61
N PHE A 55 11.61 -7.89 13.75
CA PHE A 55 11.94 -7.06 14.90
C PHE A 55 11.02 -7.25 16.10
N SER A 56 9.88 -7.91 15.93
CA SER A 56 9.03 -8.36 17.03
C SER A 56 9.57 -9.61 17.74
N ASP A 57 10.74 -10.11 17.33
CA ASP A 57 11.48 -11.12 18.08
C ASP A 57 11.94 -10.58 19.45
N ALA A 58 11.85 -11.42 20.48
CA ALA A 58 12.08 -11.02 21.87
C ALA A 58 13.53 -10.53 22.10
N ASP A 59 14.51 -11.25 21.56
CA ASP A 59 15.93 -10.91 21.73
C ASP A 59 16.27 -9.60 21.01
N LYS A 60 15.66 -9.36 19.84
CA LYS A 60 15.83 -8.09 19.11
C LYS A 60 15.14 -6.93 19.81
N CYS A 61 13.96 -7.15 20.39
CA CYS A 61 13.29 -6.16 21.23
C CYS A 61 14.14 -5.83 22.46
N ALA A 62 14.70 -6.83 23.13
CA ALA A 62 15.61 -6.64 24.26
C ALA A 62 16.85 -5.83 23.85
N ALA A 63 17.50 -6.20 22.74
CA ALA A 63 18.66 -5.47 22.21
C ALA A 63 18.31 -4.02 21.86
N TYR A 64 17.14 -3.77 21.26
CA TYR A 64 16.66 -2.42 20.98
C TYR A 64 16.47 -1.60 22.26
N LEU A 65 15.87 -2.19 23.30
CA LEU A 65 15.66 -1.53 24.59
C LEU A 65 17.00 -1.18 25.25
N ILE A 66 17.93 -2.13 25.32
CA ILE A 66 19.28 -1.92 25.86
C ILE A 66 20.00 -0.81 25.08
N GLY A 67 19.97 -0.85 23.74
CA GLY A 67 20.59 0.15 22.88
C GLY A 67 20.02 1.56 23.05
N ASN A 68 18.81 1.68 23.61
CA ASN A 68 18.16 2.95 23.94
C ASN A 68 18.16 3.24 25.46
N GLY A 69 19.02 2.58 26.23
CA GLY A 69 19.19 2.83 27.67
C GLY A 69 18.01 2.39 28.55
N LYS A 70 17.14 1.49 28.04
CA LYS A 70 16.02 0.92 28.79
C LYS A 70 16.38 -0.47 29.31
N GLU A 71 15.87 -0.80 30.49
CA GLU A 71 16.00 -2.16 31.03
C GLU A 71 15.06 -3.12 30.27
N PRO A 72 15.57 -4.24 29.72
CA PRO A 72 14.79 -5.18 28.93
C PRO A 72 13.99 -6.14 29.83
N THR A 73 13.10 -5.60 30.65
CA THR A 73 12.17 -6.42 31.43
C THR A 73 11.24 -7.19 30.50
N GLN A 74 10.68 -8.32 30.95
CA GLN A 74 9.72 -9.10 30.15
C GLN A 74 8.55 -8.24 29.66
N GLN A 75 8.02 -7.38 30.52
CA GLN A 75 6.94 -6.46 30.15
C GLN A 75 7.38 -5.46 29.07
N ALA A 76 8.53 -4.81 29.23
CA ALA A 76 9.01 -3.83 28.26
C ALA A 76 9.29 -4.47 26.89
N ILE A 77 9.77 -5.71 26.87
CA ILE A 77 9.94 -6.51 25.65
C ILE A 77 8.57 -6.73 24.99
N GLN A 78 7.58 -7.22 25.72
CA GLN A 78 6.24 -7.48 25.19
C GLN A 78 5.56 -6.22 24.65
N GLU A 79 5.67 -5.09 25.36
CA GLU A 79 5.18 -3.80 24.89
C GLU A 79 5.84 -3.39 23.58
N ARG A 80 7.15 -3.62 23.45
CA ARG A 80 7.88 -3.35 22.20
C ARG A 80 7.47 -4.29 21.08
N GLN A 81 7.29 -5.58 21.34
CA GLN A 81 6.81 -6.54 20.34
C GLN A 81 5.43 -6.13 19.82
N PHE A 82 4.51 -5.78 20.72
CA PHE A 82 3.19 -5.28 20.37
C PHE A 82 3.25 -4.01 19.51
N PHE A 83 4.10 -3.05 19.90
CA PHE A 83 4.33 -1.83 19.13
C PHE A 83 4.82 -2.14 17.70
N MET A 84 5.78 -3.06 17.54
CA MET A 84 6.30 -3.45 16.22
C MET A 84 5.24 -4.12 15.34
N GLN A 85 4.40 -4.98 15.94
CA GLN A 85 3.27 -5.59 15.23
C GLN A 85 2.28 -4.53 14.74
N CYS A 86 1.86 -3.61 15.62
CA CYS A 86 0.95 -2.52 15.27
C CYS A 86 1.52 -1.62 14.17
N LEU A 87 2.80 -1.26 14.23
CA LEU A 87 3.44 -0.48 13.16
C LEU A 87 3.45 -1.22 11.82
N GLY A 88 3.70 -2.53 11.84
CA GLY A 88 3.60 -3.37 10.65
C GLY A 88 2.22 -3.26 10.00
N GLN A 89 1.17 -3.38 10.82
CA GLN A 89 -0.21 -3.28 10.36
C GLN A 89 -0.58 -1.87 9.87
N ALA A 90 -0.15 -0.82 10.56
CA ALA A 90 -0.33 0.55 10.06
C ALA A 90 0.32 0.77 8.69
N GLY A 91 1.46 0.12 8.43
CA GLY A 91 2.13 0.13 7.12
C GLY A 91 1.33 -0.57 6.03
N VAL A 92 0.76 -1.74 6.33
CA VAL A 92 -0.13 -2.48 5.40
C VAL A 92 -1.36 -1.65 5.06
N MET A 93 -1.98 -1.02 6.06
CA MET A 93 -3.17 -0.19 5.84
C MET A 93 -2.89 0.98 4.90
N LEU A 94 -1.76 1.67 5.09
CA LEU A 94 -1.32 2.76 4.21
C LEU A 94 -1.08 2.27 2.78
N ASP A 95 -0.49 1.08 2.64
CA ASP A 95 -0.25 0.50 1.32
C ASP A 95 -1.57 0.18 0.60
N VAL A 96 -2.49 -0.50 1.26
CA VAL A 96 -3.81 -0.82 0.71
C VAL A 96 -4.57 0.44 0.30
N PHE A 97 -4.56 1.48 1.15
CA PHE A 97 -5.13 2.79 0.81
C PHE A 97 -4.48 3.39 -0.44
N THR A 98 -3.15 3.41 -0.50
CA THR A 98 -2.41 3.96 -1.65
C THR A 98 -2.67 3.15 -2.93
N GLN A 99 -2.78 1.83 -2.84
CA GLN A 99 -3.08 0.98 -4.00
C GLN A 99 -4.50 1.22 -4.52
N HIS A 100 -5.49 1.38 -3.64
CA HIS A 100 -6.86 1.73 -4.02
C HIS A 100 -6.93 3.10 -4.71
N GLN A 101 -6.27 4.13 -4.14
CA GLN A 101 -6.19 5.46 -4.77
C GLN A 101 -5.57 5.43 -6.18
N ASN A 102 -4.64 4.50 -6.43
CA ASN A 102 -4.01 4.32 -7.74
C ASN A 102 -4.82 3.41 -8.68
N GLY A 103 -6.01 2.95 -8.28
CA GLY A 103 -6.85 2.04 -9.05
C GLY A 103 -6.16 0.71 -9.34
N LEU A 104 -5.42 0.19 -8.36
CA LEU A 104 -4.79 -1.14 -8.39
C LEU A 104 -5.60 -2.17 -7.62
N LEU A 105 -6.36 -1.74 -6.61
CA LEU A 105 -7.35 -2.54 -5.89
C LEU A 105 -8.74 -2.05 -6.29
N ASP A 106 -9.66 -2.99 -6.49
CA ASP A 106 -11.07 -2.66 -6.66
C ASP A 106 -11.74 -2.34 -5.30
N ASP A 107 -12.97 -1.83 -5.36
CA ASP A 107 -13.73 -1.44 -4.18
C ASP A 107 -14.07 -2.62 -3.28
N GLU A 108 -14.29 -3.81 -3.84
CA GLU A 108 -14.62 -5.01 -3.05
C GLU A 108 -13.43 -5.43 -2.17
N GLN A 109 -12.25 -5.53 -2.77
CA GLN A 109 -11.00 -5.83 -2.09
C GLN A 109 -10.67 -4.79 -1.02
N PHE A 110 -10.80 -3.51 -1.37
CA PHE A 110 -10.52 -2.41 -0.45
C PHE A 110 -11.49 -2.42 0.75
N ASN A 111 -12.78 -2.61 0.51
CA ASN A 111 -13.79 -2.67 1.56
C ASN A 111 -13.61 -3.88 2.48
N GLY A 112 -13.20 -5.03 1.94
CA GLY A 112 -12.86 -6.22 2.74
C GLY A 112 -11.76 -5.91 3.77
N VAL A 113 -10.67 -5.27 3.33
CA VAL A 113 -9.58 -4.87 4.24
C VAL A 113 -10.04 -3.80 5.24
N CYS A 114 -10.83 -2.82 4.80
CA CYS A 114 -11.41 -1.81 5.70
C CYS A 114 -12.24 -2.47 6.82
N GLY A 115 -13.00 -3.52 6.49
CA GLY A 115 -13.74 -4.33 7.47
C GLY A 115 -12.84 -4.90 8.57
N THR A 116 -11.70 -5.49 8.20
CA THR A 116 -10.71 -6.00 9.15
C THR A 116 -10.14 -4.89 10.04
N TYR A 117 -9.77 -3.74 9.45
CA TYR A 117 -9.21 -2.63 10.23
C TYR A 117 -10.24 -1.97 11.15
N ARG A 118 -11.52 -1.94 10.80
CA ARG A 118 -12.58 -1.50 11.74
C ARG A 118 -12.60 -2.37 13.00
N VAL A 119 -12.38 -3.68 12.88
CA VAL A 119 -12.30 -4.57 14.06
C VAL A 119 -11.08 -4.23 14.89
N TRP A 120 -9.92 -4.08 14.27
CA TRP A 120 -8.68 -3.81 15.00
C TRP A 120 -8.60 -2.40 15.61
N LEU A 121 -9.21 -1.40 14.97
CA LEU A 121 -9.29 -0.04 15.50
C LEU A 121 -10.20 0.10 16.74
N ARG A 122 -10.95 -0.96 17.08
CA ARG A 122 -11.67 -1.08 18.36
C ARG A 122 -10.75 -1.52 19.50
N GLU A 123 -9.65 -2.20 19.19
CA GLU A 123 -8.70 -2.66 20.20
C GLU A 123 -7.93 -1.45 20.76
N PRO A 124 -7.97 -1.19 22.08
CA PRO A 124 -7.42 0.04 22.66
C PRO A 124 -5.94 0.28 22.32
N GLY A 125 -5.14 -0.79 22.30
CA GLY A 125 -3.71 -0.70 22.01
C GLY A 125 -3.43 -0.27 20.57
N PHE A 126 -4.12 -0.87 19.59
CA PHE A 126 -3.93 -0.51 18.18
C PHE A 126 -4.52 0.87 17.88
N ARG A 127 -5.70 1.18 18.45
CA ARG A 127 -6.34 2.50 18.33
C ARG A 127 -5.43 3.60 18.85
N GLY A 128 -4.87 3.43 20.04
CA GLY A 128 -3.98 4.42 20.67
C GLY A 128 -2.76 4.70 19.80
N LEU A 129 -2.11 3.66 19.28
CA LEU A 129 -0.97 3.80 18.39
C LEU A 129 -1.34 4.50 17.07
N MET A 130 -2.50 4.19 16.49
CA MET A 130 -2.95 4.86 15.27
C MET A 130 -3.26 6.34 15.49
N ILE A 131 -3.79 6.73 16.66
CA ILE A 131 -3.97 8.14 17.03
C ILE A 131 -2.63 8.86 17.12
N GLU A 132 -1.65 8.27 17.82
CA GLU A 132 -0.29 8.85 17.95
C GLU A 132 0.39 8.99 16.59
N ARG A 133 0.35 7.93 15.77
CA ARG A 133 0.86 7.96 14.40
C ARG A 133 0.18 9.06 13.59
N ASN A 134 -1.15 9.13 13.60
CA ASN A 134 -1.88 10.11 12.81
C ASN A 134 -1.57 11.54 13.24
N ALA A 135 -1.33 11.78 14.53
CA ALA A 135 -0.85 13.08 15.01
C ALA A 135 0.53 13.41 14.42
N ALA A 136 1.47 12.46 14.40
CA ALA A 136 2.81 12.66 13.85
C ALA A 136 2.86 12.85 12.33
N PHE A 137 1.91 12.26 11.59
CA PHE A 137 1.91 12.24 10.12
C PHE A 137 0.80 13.10 9.48
N ARG A 138 0.05 13.89 10.25
CA ARG A 138 -1.08 14.68 9.76
C ARG A 138 -0.74 15.55 8.57
N ASP A 139 0.38 16.26 8.63
CA ASP A 139 0.77 17.20 7.57
C ASP A 139 1.35 16.49 6.35
N ALA A 140 2.04 15.36 6.57
CA ALA A 140 2.69 14.60 5.50
C ALA A 140 1.72 13.68 4.74
N GLN A 141 0.64 13.22 5.40
CA GLN A 141 -0.30 12.22 4.88
C GLN A 141 -1.76 12.56 5.24
N PRO A 142 -2.25 13.76 4.89
CA PRO A 142 -3.55 14.25 5.37
C PRO A 142 -4.72 13.36 4.94
N GLU A 143 -4.70 12.85 3.71
CA GLU A 143 -5.77 11.99 3.17
C GLU A 143 -5.86 10.64 3.89
N PHE A 144 -4.71 10.00 4.14
CA PHE A 144 -4.68 8.73 4.87
C PHE A 144 -5.11 8.93 6.33
N VAL A 145 -4.69 10.02 6.97
CA VAL A 145 -5.12 10.36 8.33
C VAL A 145 -6.63 10.56 8.37
N ALA A 146 -7.21 11.31 7.44
CA ALA A 146 -8.65 11.52 7.36
C ALA A 146 -9.41 10.20 7.15
N PHE A 147 -8.88 9.31 6.30
CA PHE A 147 -9.43 7.98 6.07
C PHE A 147 -9.46 7.12 7.35
N VAL A 148 -8.33 7.03 8.07
CA VAL A 148 -8.27 6.27 9.32
C VAL A 148 -9.21 6.86 10.38
N GLU A 149 -9.27 8.20 10.49
CA GLU A 149 -10.20 8.88 11.39
C GLU A 149 -11.66 8.60 11.05
N ALA A 150 -12.02 8.49 9.77
CA ALA A 150 -13.36 8.11 9.34
C ALA A 150 -13.68 6.67 9.77
N LEU A 151 -12.76 5.73 9.59
CA LEU A 151 -12.93 4.34 10.03
C LEU A 151 -13.10 4.20 11.54
N MET A 152 -12.44 5.07 12.33
CA MET A 152 -12.62 5.14 13.78
C MET A 152 -13.96 5.75 14.22
N LYS A 153 -14.63 6.52 13.36
CA LYS A 153 -15.92 7.19 13.63
C LYS A 153 -17.13 6.34 13.24
N ASP A 154 -16.99 5.47 12.24
CA ASP A 154 -17.98 4.46 11.82
C ASP A 154 -18.38 3.49 12.96
N GLU A 155 -17.80 3.61 14.16
CA GLU A 155 -18.14 2.88 15.38
C GLU A 155 -19.39 3.40 16.12
N MET A 156 -19.97 4.54 15.71
CA MET A 156 -21.11 5.17 16.41
C MET A 156 -22.48 4.96 15.73
N ALA A 157 -22.58 4.07 14.75
CA ALA A 157 -23.85 3.72 14.08
C ALA A 157 -24.23 2.25 14.30
#